data_AF-A0A8J2TGE1-F1
#
_entry.id   AF-A0A8J2TGE1-F1
#
_cell.length_a   1.000
_cell.length_b   1.000
_cell.length_c   1.000
_cell.angle_alpha   90.00
_cell.angle_beta   90.00
_cell.angle_gamma   90.00
#
_symmetry.space_group_name_H-M   'P 1'
#
loop_
_entity.id
_entity.type
_entity.pdbx_description
1 polymer ?
#
loop_
_entity_poly.entity_id
_entity_poly.type
_entity_poly.pdbx_seq_one_letter_code
_entity_poly.pdbx_strand_id
1 'polypeptide(L)'
;MTKTIALASLIISTPITVAVVFAPYQTTKAQTLPGHDHHHLMLGIDGRSEISSGTYAGLANPNYNRLTLLFPHLESNIADNHFHAIGAYSYTGDVSNPTVISTNTNNQIPEYWTNLPPISLIPGTGIFEGKLVNEIVEGNTETNYTNLKIALVRDLVDELNDPAIEALFNSSNGAWPSSIGDATIALELVDITQVLV
;
A
#
# COMPACT_ATOMS: atom_id res chain seq x y z
N MET A 1 36.10 75.73 34.53
CA MET A 1 36.91 74.57 34.10
C MET A 1 36.04 73.33 34.17
N THR A 2 35.40 72.99 33.07
CA THR A 2 34.40 71.93 32.96
C THR A 2 35.12 70.63 32.61
N LYS A 3 35.01 69.60 33.47
CA LYS A 3 35.63 68.28 33.26
C LYS A 3 34.68 67.42 32.43
N THR A 4 35.10 67.08 31.22
CA THR A 4 34.44 66.11 30.34
C THR A 4 34.75 64.70 30.83
N ILE A 5 33.71 63.91 31.11
CA ILE A 5 33.81 62.48 31.42
C ILE A 5 33.72 61.73 30.08
N ALA A 6 34.78 61.02 29.69
CA ALA A 6 34.77 60.11 28.56
C ALA A 6 34.15 58.78 29.00
N LEU A 7 33.04 58.38 28.36
CA LEU A 7 32.52 57.02 28.46
C LEU A 7 33.36 56.11 27.56
N ALA A 8 34.05 55.14 28.16
CA ALA A 8 34.68 54.05 27.45
C ALA A 8 33.63 52.98 27.13
N SER A 9 33.39 52.72 25.84
CA SER A 9 32.59 51.57 25.40
C SER A 9 33.44 50.30 25.43
N LEU A 10 33.07 49.35 26.29
CA LEU A 10 33.60 48.00 26.31
C LEU A 10 32.82 47.14 25.32
N ILE A 11 33.42 46.80 24.18
CA ILE A 11 32.85 45.82 23.24
C ILE A 11 33.31 44.44 23.69
N ILE A 12 32.43 43.68 24.35
CA ILE A 12 32.65 42.28 24.68
C ILE A 12 32.33 41.47 23.42
N SER A 13 33.36 41.14 22.65
CA SER A 13 33.28 40.14 21.57
C SER A 13 33.24 38.75 22.22
N THR A 14 32.09 38.07 22.14
CA THR A 14 32.01 36.64 22.43
C THR A 14 32.13 35.88 21.11
N PRO A 15 32.96 34.83 21.02
CA PRO A 15 32.93 33.96 19.85
C PRO A 15 31.59 33.20 19.83
N ILE A 16 30.77 33.46 18.81
CA ILE A 16 29.62 32.61 18.50
C ILE A 16 30.18 31.30 17.93
N THR A 17 30.18 30.24 18.74
CA THR A 17 30.41 28.90 18.24
C THR A 17 29.14 28.42 17.55
N VAL A 18 29.14 28.41 16.22
CA VAL A 18 28.10 27.73 15.44
C VAL A 18 28.42 26.24 15.48
N ALA A 19 27.75 25.50 16.37
CA ALA A 19 27.73 24.05 16.32
C ALA A 19 26.79 23.64 15.17
N VAL A 20 27.37 23.32 14.01
CA VAL A 20 26.64 22.61 12.96
C VAL A 20 26.49 21.17 13.43
N VAL A 21 25.32 20.84 13.98
CA VAL A 21 24.95 19.45 14.23
C VAL A 21 24.64 18.84 12.86
N PHE A 22 25.62 18.15 12.28
CA PHE A 22 25.34 17.18 11.23
C PHE A 22 24.63 16.00 11.92
N ALA A 23 23.31 16.09 12.07
CA ALA A 23 22.53 14.87 12.26
C ALA A 23 22.78 14.04 10.98
N PRO A 24 23.34 12.82 11.07
CA PRO A 24 23.29 11.95 9.91
C PRO A 24 21.80 11.84 9.58
N TYR A 25 21.42 12.24 8.37
CA TYR A 25 20.17 11.78 7.78
C TYR A 25 20.28 10.25 7.81
N GLN A 26 19.78 9.63 8.86
CA GLN A 26 19.47 8.21 8.84
C GLN A 26 18.37 8.14 7.79
N THR A 27 18.74 7.70 6.58
CA THR A 27 17.77 7.37 5.55
C THR A 27 16.80 6.41 6.21
N THR A 28 15.62 6.92 6.56
CA THR A 28 14.54 6.10 7.09
C THR A 28 14.37 4.96 6.09
N LYS A 29 14.48 3.71 6.54
CA LYS A 29 14.17 2.52 5.72
C LYS A 29 12.66 2.41 5.48
N ALA A 30 12.06 3.46 4.92
CA ALA A 30 10.80 3.39 4.19
C ALA A 30 11.14 3.87 2.78
N GLN A 31 11.43 2.89 1.93
CA GLN A 31 12.04 3.08 0.63
C GLN A 31 11.11 3.87 -0.30
N THR A 32 11.61 5.00 -0.78
CA THR A 32 11.14 5.63 -2.01
C THR A 32 11.79 4.89 -3.17
N LEU A 33 11.00 4.15 -3.95
CA LEU A 33 11.41 3.70 -5.28
C LEU A 33 11.02 4.81 -6.28
N PRO A 34 11.97 5.46 -6.96
CA PRO A 34 11.65 6.36 -8.05
C PRO A 34 11.15 5.56 -9.27
N GLY A 35 9.95 5.85 -9.77
CA GLY A 35 9.51 5.37 -11.09
C GLY A 35 8.88 3.97 -11.14
N HIS A 36 8.48 3.40 -10.01
CA HIS A 36 7.74 2.12 -9.92
C HIS A 36 6.45 2.28 -9.11
N ASP A 37 5.68 3.34 -9.36
CA ASP A 37 4.54 3.74 -8.51
C ASP A 37 3.30 2.85 -8.65
N HIS A 38 3.25 1.92 -9.60
CA HIS A 38 1.99 1.22 -9.95
C HIS A 38 1.85 -0.18 -9.30
N HIS A 39 2.77 -0.60 -8.43
CA HIS A 39 2.72 -1.92 -7.77
C HIS A 39 2.52 -1.81 -6.25
N HIS A 40 1.52 -1.04 -5.83
CA HIS A 40 1.11 -0.88 -4.43
C HIS A 40 -0.17 -1.69 -4.19
N LEU A 41 -0.46 -2.03 -2.93
CA LEU A 41 -1.79 -2.54 -2.59
C LEU A 41 -2.83 -1.44 -2.85
N MET A 42 -4.03 -1.83 -3.27
CA MET A 42 -5.11 -0.90 -3.54
C MET A 42 -6.37 -1.24 -2.75
N LEU A 43 -7.21 -0.24 -2.54
CA LEU A 43 -8.51 -0.38 -1.90
C LEU A 43 -9.62 0.08 -2.84
N GLY A 44 -10.69 -0.70 -2.87
CA GLY A 44 -11.93 -0.36 -3.56
C GLY A 44 -13.14 -0.92 -2.84
N ILE A 45 -14.30 -0.34 -3.10
CA ILE A 45 -15.59 -0.92 -2.69
C ILE A 45 -16.14 -1.67 -3.90
N ASP A 46 -16.48 -2.96 -3.76
CA ASP A 46 -17.06 -3.73 -4.86
C ASP A 46 -18.48 -3.22 -5.19
N GLY A 47 -18.62 -2.57 -6.33
CA GLY A 47 -19.88 -2.03 -6.83
C GLY A 47 -20.76 -3.05 -7.56
N ARG A 48 -20.31 -4.30 -7.76
CA ARG A 48 -21.09 -5.32 -8.47
C ARG A 48 -22.09 -5.96 -7.52
N SER A 49 -23.38 -5.85 -7.81
CA SER A 49 -24.44 -6.49 -7.02
C SER A 49 -24.56 -7.99 -7.26
N GLU A 50 -24.08 -8.49 -8.41
CA GLU A 50 -24.18 -9.88 -8.83
C GLU A 50 -22.85 -10.36 -9.42
N ILE A 51 -22.64 -11.68 -9.37
CA ILE A 51 -21.51 -12.35 -10.02
C ILE A 51 -21.77 -12.42 -11.53
N SER A 52 -20.85 -11.88 -12.32
CA SER A 52 -21.01 -11.75 -13.78
C SER A 52 -20.68 -13.02 -14.57
N SER A 53 -19.88 -13.94 -14.02
CA SER A 53 -19.38 -15.11 -14.74
C SER A 53 -19.03 -16.29 -13.83
N GLY A 54 -18.76 -17.46 -14.44
CA GLY A 54 -18.36 -18.67 -13.73
C GLY A 54 -19.52 -19.46 -13.12
N THR A 55 -19.20 -20.41 -12.24
CA THR A 55 -20.15 -21.36 -11.63
C THR A 55 -21.30 -20.68 -10.88
N TYR A 56 -21.05 -19.50 -10.30
CA TYR A 56 -22.01 -18.76 -9.48
C TYR A 56 -22.60 -17.55 -10.20
N ALA A 57 -22.49 -17.48 -11.53
CA ALA A 57 -23.04 -16.37 -12.31
C ALA A 57 -24.54 -16.15 -12.06
N GLY A 58 -24.95 -14.89 -11.91
CA GLY A 58 -26.32 -14.49 -11.62
C GLY A 58 -26.72 -14.59 -10.14
N LEU A 59 -25.85 -15.10 -9.27
CA LEU A 59 -26.04 -14.99 -7.81
C LEU A 59 -25.58 -13.62 -7.30
N ALA A 60 -26.15 -13.20 -6.17
CA ALA A 60 -25.74 -11.98 -5.48
C ALA A 60 -24.23 -12.01 -5.16
N ASN A 61 -23.52 -10.92 -5.37
CA ASN A 61 -22.10 -10.85 -5.04
C ASN A 61 -21.94 -10.74 -3.50
N PRO A 62 -21.28 -11.70 -2.82
CA PRO A 62 -21.07 -11.62 -1.37
C PRO A 62 -20.14 -10.45 -0.97
N ASN A 63 -19.47 -9.83 -1.93
CA ASN A 63 -18.61 -8.66 -1.73
C ASN A 63 -19.29 -7.32 -2.01
N TYR A 64 -20.55 -7.31 -2.48
CA TYR A 64 -21.23 -6.06 -2.84
C TYR A 64 -21.21 -5.05 -1.69
N ASN A 65 -20.78 -3.83 -1.99
CA ASN A 65 -20.62 -2.71 -1.06
C ASN A 65 -19.65 -2.98 0.11
N ARG A 66 -18.64 -3.83 -0.10
CA ARG A 66 -17.57 -4.09 0.88
C ARG A 66 -16.25 -3.48 0.44
N LEU A 67 -15.56 -2.88 1.39
CA LEU A 67 -14.15 -2.52 1.25
C LEU A 67 -13.32 -3.79 1.03
N THR A 68 -12.50 -3.77 -0.03
CA THR A 68 -11.74 -4.92 -0.49
C THR A 68 -10.29 -4.50 -0.72
N LEU A 69 -9.35 -5.33 -0.25
CA LEU A 69 -7.93 -5.18 -0.57
C LEU A 69 -7.68 -5.79 -1.95
N LEU A 70 -6.97 -5.06 -2.79
CA LEU A 70 -6.73 -5.40 -4.19
C LEU A 70 -5.24 -5.38 -4.46
N PHE A 71 -4.73 -6.42 -5.11
CA PHE A 71 -3.39 -6.44 -5.68
C PHE A 71 -3.49 -6.16 -7.19
N PRO A 72 -2.85 -5.10 -7.71
CA PRO A 72 -2.85 -4.81 -9.14
C PRO A 72 -1.94 -5.80 -9.88
N HIS A 73 -2.53 -6.57 -10.79
CA HIS A 73 -1.82 -7.48 -11.66
C HIS A 73 -1.65 -6.82 -13.04
N LEU A 74 -0.42 -6.44 -13.37
CA LEU A 74 -0.07 -5.85 -14.66
C LEU A 74 0.57 -6.92 -15.55
N GLU A 75 -0.12 -7.23 -16.64
CA GLU A 75 0.22 -8.26 -17.60
C GLU A 75 0.99 -7.69 -18.80
N SER A 76 1.69 -8.56 -19.50
CA SER A 76 2.36 -8.21 -20.76
C SER A 76 1.37 -7.76 -21.85
N ASN A 77 0.15 -8.30 -21.82
CA ASN A 77 -0.97 -7.84 -22.63
C ASN A 77 -1.85 -6.92 -21.78
N ILE A 78 -1.92 -5.64 -22.17
CA ILE A 78 -2.67 -4.60 -21.45
C ILE A 78 -4.13 -4.99 -21.19
N ALA A 79 -4.77 -5.70 -22.12
CA ALA A 79 -6.17 -6.11 -21.96
C ALA A 79 -6.41 -7.13 -20.83
N ASP A 80 -5.33 -7.79 -20.38
CA ASP A 80 -5.37 -8.79 -19.32
C ASP A 80 -5.05 -8.18 -17.94
N ASN A 81 -4.75 -6.88 -17.86
CA ASN A 81 -4.53 -6.19 -16.58
C ASN A 81 -5.80 -6.26 -15.71
N HIS A 82 -5.66 -6.67 -14.46
CA HIS A 82 -6.79 -6.80 -13.55
C HIS A 82 -6.37 -6.76 -12.09
N PHE A 83 -7.35 -6.58 -11.21
CA PHE A 83 -7.15 -6.69 -9.78
C PHE A 83 -7.38 -8.11 -9.28
N HIS A 84 -6.47 -8.59 -8.44
CA HIS A 84 -6.70 -9.74 -7.58
C HIS A 84 -7.27 -9.26 -6.25
N ALA A 85 -8.46 -9.71 -5.90
CA ALA A 85 -9.07 -9.38 -4.62
C ALA A 85 -8.50 -10.28 -3.51
N ILE A 86 -7.88 -9.65 -2.51
CA ILE A 86 -7.29 -10.30 -1.33
C ILE A 86 -8.26 -10.15 -0.16
N GLY A 87 -8.60 -11.24 0.51
CA GLY A 87 -9.55 -11.20 1.63
C GLY A 87 -11.03 -11.18 1.20
N ALA A 88 -11.32 -11.34 -0.09
CA ALA A 88 -12.68 -11.33 -0.61
C ALA A 88 -13.45 -12.59 -0.22
N TYR A 89 -14.75 -12.43 -0.03
CA TYR A 89 -15.67 -13.51 0.26
C TYR A 89 -15.93 -14.29 -1.03
N SER A 90 -16.16 -15.58 -0.93
CA SER A 90 -16.39 -16.44 -2.09
C SER A 90 -17.52 -17.41 -1.82
N TYR A 91 -18.17 -17.88 -2.88
CA TYR A 91 -19.09 -19.01 -2.79
C TYR A 91 -18.34 -20.34 -2.86
N THR A 92 -18.86 -21.34 -2.18
CA THR A 92 -18.44 -22.74 -2.26
C THR A 92 -19.66 -23.68 -2.22
N GLY A 93 -19.49 -24.91 -2.66
CA GLY A 93 -20.54 -25.94 -2.66
C GLY A 93 -21.44 -25.93 -3.91
N ASP A 94 -22.66 -26.42 -3.76
CA ASP A 94 -23.64 -26.55 -4.85
C ASP A 94 -24.24 -25.18 -5.21
N VAL A 95 -24.35 -24.87 -6.50
CA VAL A 95 -24.86 -23.57 -6.98
C VAL A 95 -26.31 -23.29 -6.59
N SER A 96 -27.13 -24.32 -6.39
CA SER A 96 -28.53 -24.16 -5.96
C SER A 96 -28.66 -23.81 -4.47
N ASN A 97 -27.62 -24.07 -3.68
CA ASN A 97 -27.56 -23.75 -2.25
C ASN A 97 -26.11 -23.52 -1.79
N PRO A 98 -25.46 -22.44 -2.24
CA PRO A 98 -24.06 -22.22 -2.00
C PRO A 98 -23.83 -21.69 -0.57
N THR A 99 -22.63 -21.93 -0.05
CA THR A 99 -22.17 -21.33 1.21
C THR A 99 -21.20 -20.20 0.92
N VAL A 100 -21.37 -19.07 1.61
CA VAL A 100 -20.37 -17.98 1.57
C VAL A 100 -19.28 -18.27 2.58
N ILE A 101 -18.03 -18.26 2.12
CA ILE A 101 -16.84 -18.33 2.96
C ILE A 101 -16.15 -16.97 2.98
N SER A 102 -15.77 -16.52 4.18
CA SER A 102 -15.06 -15.26 4.40
C SER A 102 -13.54 -15.40 4.29
N THR A 103 -13.04 -16.61 4.01
CA THR A 103 -11.63 -16.86 3.76
C THR A 103 -11.41 -17.97 2.74
N ASN A 104 -10.33 -17.88 1.97
CA ASN A 104 -9.88 -18.91 1.03
C ASN A 104 -8.34 -18.96 1.00
N THR A 105 -7.76 -19.92 0.28
CA THR A 105 -6.31 -20.11 0.21
C THR A 105 -5.55 -18.99 -0.50
N ASN A 106 -6.23 -18.10 -1.23
CA ASN A 106 -5.65 -16.95 -1.89
C ASN A 106 -5.76 -15.64 -1.06
N ASN A 107 -6.26 -15.71 0.17
CA ASN A 107 -6.28 -14.55 1.08
C ASN A 107 -4.93 -14.34 1.78
N GLN A 108 -3.87 -14.25 0.98
CA GLN A 108 -2.51 -14.02 1.44
C GLN A 108 -1.72 -13.24 0.39
N ILE A 109 -0.67 -12.57 0.87
CA ILE A 109 0.35 -11.91 0.05
C ILE A 109 1.73 -12.41 0.50
N PRO A 110 2.59 -12.92 -0.40
CA PRO A 110 2.33 -13.18 -1.82
C PRO A 110 1.19 -14.18 -2.05
N GLU A 111 0.53 -14.09 -3.19
CA GLU A 111 -0.55 -15.01 -3.53
C GLU A 111 -0.05 -16.46 -3.63
N TYR A 112 -0.90 -17.41 -3.24
CA TYR A 112 -0.51 -18.82 -3.08
C TYR A 112 0.19 -19.42 -4.31
N TRP A 113 -0.33 -19.09 -5.50
CA TRP A 113 0.11 -19.67 -6.77
C TRP A 113 1.54 -19.25 -7.15
N THR A 114 2.06 -18.16 -6.57
CA THR A 114 3.42 -17.68 -6.81
C THR A 114 4.47 -18.56 -6.14
N ASN A 115 4.10 -19.32 -5.10
CA ASN A 115 5.01 -20.10 -4.25
C ASN A 115 6.20 -19.28 -3.70
N LEU A 116 6.01 -17.96 -3.56
CA LEU A 116 6.99 -17.06 -2.95
C LEU A 116 6.96 -17.17 -1.43
N PRO A 117 8.09 -16.92 -0.74
CA PRO A 117 8.11 -16.91 0.72
C PRO A 117 7.26 -15.75 1.28
N PRO A 118 6.74 -15.86 2.52
CA PRO A 118 6.07 -14.76 3.19
C PRO A 118 6.94 -13.49 3.27
N ILE A 119 6.31 -12.33 3.25
CA ILE A 119 7.00 -11.04 3.35
C ILE A 119 7.70 -10.95 4.71
N SER A 120 9.03 -10.83 4.66
CA SER A 120 9.84 -10.68 5.87
C SER A 120 9.70 -9.27 6.43
N LEU A 121 9.52 -9.19 7.75
CA LEU A 121 9.52 -7.94 8.48
C LEU A 121 10.82 -7.79 9.27
N ILE A 122 11.43 -6.60 9.21
CA ILE A 122 12.66 -6.26 9.91
C ILE A 122 12.41 -5.13 10.91
N PRO A 123 13.23 -4.99 11.97
CA PRO A 123 13.15 -3.84 12.86
C PRO A 123 13.32 -2.52 12.10
N GLY A 124 12.39 -1.58 12.31
CA GLY A 124 12.44 -0.24 11.76
C GLY A 124 13.44 0.66 12.49
N THR A 125 13.84 1.73 11.82
CA THR A 125 14.75 2.77 12.34
C THR A 125 14.13 4.17 12.18
N GLY A 126 14.68 5.16 12.87
CA GLY A 126 14.21 6.55 12.79
C GLY A 126 12.75 6.68 13.27
N ILE A 127 11.87 7.22 12.43
CA ILE A 127 10.43 7.35 12.77
C ILE A 127 9.73 5.99 12.95
N PHE A 128 10.34 4.89 12.52
CA PHE A 128 9.84 3.53 12.68
C PHE A 128 10.58 2.75 13.78
N GLU A 129 11.37 3.41 14.64
CA GLU A 129 12.01 2.75 15.77
C GLU A 129 10.98 2.04 16.68
N GLY A 130 11.27 0.78 17.05
CA GLY A 130 10.35 -0.06 17.81
C GLY A 130 9.16 -0.61 17.01
N LYS A 131 9.13 -0.42 15.68
CA LYS A 131 8.15 -1.02 14.76
C LYS A 131 8.82 -2.08 13.88
N LEU A 132 8.00 -2.95 13.31
CA LEU A 132 8.40 -3.85 12.24
C LEU A 132 8.03 -3.20 10.90
N VAL A 133 8.93 -3.27 9.92
CA VAL A 133 8.74 -2.75 8.56
C VAL A 133 9.10 -3.83 7.55
N ASN A 134 8.43 -3.85 6.40
CA ASN A 134 8.86 -4.63 5.24
C ASN A 134 10.04 -3.92 4.56
N GLU A 135 10.95 -4.70 3.99
CA GLU A 135 11.91 -4.19 3.01
C GLU A 135 11.31 -4.37 1.62
N ILE A 136 11.20 -3.27 0.87
CA ILE A 136 10.87 -3.29 -0.56
C ILE A 136 12.07 -3.85 -1.31
N VAL A 137 11.86 -4.96 -2.01
CA VAL A 137 12.87 -5.66 -2.81
C VAL A 137 12.54 -5.44 -4.29
N GLU A 138 13.49 -4.91 -5.06
CA GLU A 138 13.33 -4.78 -6.52
C GLU A 138 13.43 -6.14 -7.21
N GLY A 139 12.54 -6.42 -8.16
CA GLY A 139 12.56 -7.64 -8.97
C GLY A 139 11.69 -7.54 -10.23
N ASN A 140 11.75 -8.58 -11.07
CA ASN A 140 10.99 -8.65 -12.31
C ASN A 140 9.51 -8.98 -12.06
N THR A 141 8.65 -8.11 -12.60
CA THR A 141 7.21 -8.22 -12.97
C THR A 141 6.18 -8.76 -11.96
N GLU A 142 6.51 -9.67 -11.03
CA GLU A 142 5.58 -10.24 -10.03
C GLU A 142 6.05 -10.08 -8.56
N THR A 143 7.16 -9.36 -8.34
CA THR A 143 7.91 -9.38 -7.05
C THR A 143 7.63 -8.20 -6.12
N ASN A 144 6.74 -7.29 -6.49
CA ASN A 144 6.45 -6.09 -5.68
C ASN A 144 5.43 -6.31 -4.55
N TYR A 145 5.14 -7.57 -4.15
CA TYR A 145 4.41 -7.86 -2.89
C TYR A 145 5.03 -7.20 -1.66
N THR A 146 6.33 -6.91 -1.74
CA THR A 146 7.06 -6.23 -0.68
C THR A 146 6.77 -4.73 -0.60
N ASN A 147 6.05 -4.12 -1.55
CA ASN A 147 5.62 -2.72 -1.45
C ASN A 147 4.21 -2.62 -0.84
N LEU A 148 4.15 -2.62 0.49
CA LEU A 148 2.90 -2.60 1.26
C LEU A 148 2.23 -1.23 1.38
N LYS A 149 2.63 -0.25 0.54
CA LYS A 149 1.90 1.01 0.43
C LYS A 149 0.49 0.74 -0.06
N ILE A 150 -0.46 1.55 0.40
CA ILE A 150 -1.88 1.41 0.07
C ILE A 150 -2.35 2.69 -0.61
N ALA A 151 -3.01 2.54 -1.76
CA ALA A 151 -3.68 3.61 -2.48
C ALA A 151 -5.16 3.26 -2.70
N LEU A 152 -5.98 4.23 -3.15
CA LEU A 152 -7.35 3.95 -3.56
C LEU A 152 -7.39 3.70 -5.06
N VAL A 153 -8.23 2.77 -5.51
CA VAL A 153 -8.45 2.59 -6.96
C VAL A 153 -8.98 3.88 -7.61
N ARG A 154 -9.75 4.67 -6.86
CA ARG A 154 -10.21 5.99 -7.30
C ARG A 154 -9.06 6.94 -7.63
N ASP A 155 -7.89 6.81 -7.01
CA ASP A 155 -6.77 7.73 -7.24
C ASP A 155 -6.15 7.54 -8.63
N LEU A 156 -6.40 6.39 -9.27
CA LEU A 156 -5.96 6.11 -10.64
C LEU A 156 -6.66 6.97 -11.71
N VAL A 157 -7.71 7.72 -11.36
CA VAL A 157 -8.44 8.56 -12.34
C VAL A 157 -7.54 9.61 -13.00
N ASP A 158 -6.51 10.06 -12.30
CA ASP A 158 -5.55 11.05 -12.79
C ASP A 158 -4.46 10.42 -13.69
N GLU A 159 -4.43 9.08 -13.78
CA GLU A 159 -3.44 8.28 -14.51
C GLU A 159 -4.04 7.51 -15.69
N LEU A 160 -5.33 7.71 -16.00
CA LEU A 160 -6.04 6.99 -17.08
C LEU A 160 -5.52 7.27 -18.49
N ASN A 161 -4.57 8.19 -18.65
CA ASN A 161 -3.86 8.39 -19.91
C ASN A 161 -2.82 7.29 -20.19
N ASP A 162 -2.46 6.48 -19.19
CA ASP A 162 -1.72 5.23 -19.38
C ASP A 162 -2.69 4.08 -19.71
N PRO A 163 -2.60 3.47 -20.90
CA PRO A 163 -3.49 2.37 -21.29
C PRO A 163 -3.47 1.17 -20.34
N ALA A 164 -2.34 0.90 -19.68
CA ALA A 164 -2.23 -0.18 -18.70
C ALA A 164 -3.07 0.12 -17.45
N ILE A 165 -3.05 1.38 -17.01
CA ILE A 165 -3.86 1.86 -15.88
C ILE A 165 -5.33 1.96 -16.26
N GLU A 166 -5.65 2.43 -17.46
CA GLU A 166 -7.02 2.47 -17.96
C GLU A 166 -7.64 1.06 -18.01
N ALA A 167 -6.89 0.06 -18.50
CA ALA A 167 -7.34 -1.32 -18.52
C ALA A 167 -7.54 -1.89 -17.10
N LEU A 168 -6.58 -1.65 -16.21
CA LEU A 168 -6.65 -2.07 -14.82
C LEU A 168 -7.86 -1.44 -14.09
N PHE A 169 -8.05 -0.13 -14.24
CA PHE A 169 -9.14 0.63 -13.62
C PHE A 169 -10.52 0.15 -14.07
N ASN A 170 -10.67 -0.14 -15.36
CA ASN A 170 -11.92 -0.64 -15.94
C ASN A 170 -12.10 -2.16 -15.80
N SER A 171 -11.10 -2.88 -15.27
CA SER A 171 -11.19 -4.32 -15.02
C SER A 171 -12.38 -4.67 -14.14
N SER A 172 -12.86 -5.92 -14.23
CA SER A 172 -14.07 -6.35 -13.52
C SER A 172 -15.31 -5.48 -13.80
N ASN A 173 -15.41 -4.89 -15.01
CA ASN A 173 -16.48 -3.97 -15.41
C ASN A 173 -16.57 -2.72 -14.53
N GLY A 174 -15.41 -2.17 -14.14
CA GLY A 174 -15.33 -0.95 -13.33
C GLY A 174 -15.92 -1.12 -11.93
N ALA A 175 -15.69 -2.27 -11.29
CA ALA A 175 -16.29 -2.60 -10.00
C ALA A 175 -15.82 -1.69 -8.85
N TRP A 176 -14.60 -1.15 -8.93
CA TRP A 176 -13.87 -0.63 -7.77
C TRP A 176 -13.79 0.90 -7.57
N PRO A 177 -14.22 1.80 -8.48
CA PRO A 177 -13.84 3.22 -8.44
C PRO A 177 -14.62 4.04 -7.40
N SER A 178 -15.39 3.39 -6.54
CA SER A 178 -16.21 4.03 -5.51
C SER A 178 -15.33 4.75 -4.48
N SER A 179 -15.79 5.92 -4.05
CA SER A 179 -15.15 6.68 -2.98
C SER A 179 -15.29 5.97 -1.62
N ILE A 180 -14.23 6.00 -0.81
CA ILE A 180 -14.31 5.66 0.62
C ILE A 180 -14.44 6.91 1.52
N GLY A 181 -14.59 8.09 0.93
CA GLY A 181 -14.63 9.38 1.65
C GLY A 181 -13.25 9.76 2.21
N ASP A 182 -13.24 10.40 3.37
CA ASP A 182 -12.02 10.86 4.06
C ASP A 182 -11.43 9.80 5.03
N ALA A 183 -11.74 8.52 4.81
CA ALA A 183 -11.31 7.45 5.69
C ALA A 183 -9.79 7.21 5.56
N THR A 184 -9.09 7.13 6.70
CA THR A 184 -7.70 6.65 6.74
C THR A 184 -7.72 5.14 6.98
N ILE A 185 -7.15 4.38 6.04
CA ILE A 185 -7.06 2.91 6.13
C ILE A 185 -5.60 2.51 6.32
N ALA A 186 -5.38 1.58 7.24
CA ALA A 186 -4.09 0.98 7.52
C ALA A 186 -4.24 -0.52 7.79
N LEU A 187 -3.16 -1.28 7.61
CA LEU A 187 -3.10 -2.68 8.03
C LEU A 187 -2.75 -2.76 9.52
N GLU A 188 -3.53 -3.53 10.27
CA GLU A 188 -3.24 -3.89 11.64
C GLU A 188 -2.53 -5.25 11.67
N LEU A 189 -1.40 -5.32 12.39
CA LEU A 189 -0.78 -6.61 12.70
C LEU A 189 -1.54 -7.27 13.85
N VAL A 190 -2.33 -8.29 13.53
CA VAL A 190 -3.11 -9.04 14.53
C VAL A 190 -2.25 -10.11 15.24
N ASP A 191 -1.41 -10.82 14.49
CA ASP A 191 -0.52 -11.85 15.02
C ASP A 191 0.73 -11.99 14.13
N ILE A 192 1.83 -12.51 14.69
CA ILE A 192 3.07 -12.80 13.96
C ILE A 192 3.65 -14.15 14.42
N THR A 193 3.85 -15.05 13.47
CA THR A 193 4.57 -16.31 13.75
C THR A 193 6.06 -16.06 13.65
N GLN A 194 6.82 -16.42 14.70
CA GLN A 194 8.27 -16.44 14.62
C GLN A 194 8.72 -17.54 13.67
N VAL A 195 9.52 -17.18 12.67
CA VAL A 195 10.27 -18.18 11.90
C VAL A 195 11.35 -18.71 12.83
N LEU A 196 11.26 -19.99 13.20
CA LEU A 196 12.33 -20.66 13.93
C LEU A 196 13.58 -20.65 13.04
N VAL A 197 14.65 -20.03 13.53
CA VAL A 197 15.97 -20.01 12.89
C VAL A 197 16.84 -21.11 13.48
#